data_AF-A0A060YWK6-F1
#
_entry.id   AF-A0A060YWK6-F1
#
_cell.length_a   1.000
_cell.length_b   1.000
_cell.length_c   1.000
_cell.angle_alpha   90.00
_cell.angle_beta   90.00
_cell.angle_gamma   90.00
#
_symmetry.space_group_name_H-M   'P 1'
#
loop_
_entity.id
_entity.type
_entity.pdbx_description
1 polymer ?
#
loop_
_entity_poly.entity_id
_entity_poly.type
_entity_poly.pdbx_seq_one_letter_code
_entity_poly.pdbx_strand_id
1 'polypeptide(L)'
;MEAHEEKPIIYTMENKPIVTCAGDQSLFTSLYTSLAQQLPRESMEWRRSYGRAPKMIHLEANFVQFKEELLPKDGNRALLTFPFLHIYWTDCCDTEMYKASVKDDMLRWQSTLRLHGSVDWLIVVVESEAKKKNKTNILPRTSIVDKIRNDFCNKQSDRCVVLSDPLKESSRSQDSWSAFLTKLRTLLLMSFTKNLGRFEDDMRTLREKRTEPGWSFCDYFMVQEELAFVFEMLQQFEDALVQYDELDALFTQYVLNFGAGDGANWLGSFCAPVKRWSGLLLRRPIDMEKRELIQRGEASLLDLRSYLFSRQCTLLIFLQRPWEVTQRALELLHNCVQELRLLEVPCVFEYCIAVRLGPNF
;
A
#
# COMPACT_ATOMS: atom_id res chain seq x y z
N MET A 1 -30.79 12.12 7.98
CA MET A 1 -29.32 12.10 8.09
C MET A 1 -28.91 10.72 7.65
N GLU A 2 -28.69 10.52 6.35
CA GLU A 2 -28.27 9.22 5.83
C GLU A 2 -26.88 8.93 6.37
N ALA A 3 -26.74 7.81 7.08
CA ALA A 3 -25.44 7.31 7.48
C ALA A 3 -24.66 7.06 6.18
N HIS A 4 -23.54 7.77 6.01
CA HIS A 4 -22.55 7.40 5.02
C HIS A 4 -22.08 5.99 5.36
N GLU A 5 -22.59 4.97 4.67
CA GLU A 5 -21.97 3.65 4.65
C GLU A 5 -20.57 3.83 4.06
N GLU A 6 -19.56 3.89 4.92
CA GLU A 6 -18.18 3.66 4.51
C GLU A 6 -18.12 2.25 3.91
N LYS A 7 -18.01 2.20 2.58
CA LYS A 7 -17.82 0.93 1.88
C LYS A 7 -16.56 0.26 2.44
N PRO A 8 -16.61 -1.04 2.79
CA PRO A 8 -15.44 -1.73 3.31
C PRO A 8 -14.31 -1.64 2.28
N ILE A 9 -13.11 -1.30 2.74
CA ILE A 9 -11.91 -1.30 1.91
C ILE A 9 -11.63 -2.76 1.57
N ILE A 10 -11.82 -3.14 0.30
CA ILE A 10 -11.54 -4.48 -0.19
C ILE A 10 -10.07 -4.52 -0.60
N TYR A 11 -9.25 -5.19 0.20
CA TYR A 11 -7.86 -5.47 -0.15
C TYR A 11 -7.84 -6.67 -1.09
N THR A 12 -7.29 -6.47 -2.28
CA THR A 12 -7.04 -7.58 -3.23
C THR A 12 -5.52 -7.81 -3.33
N MET A 13 -5.11 -8.98 -3.81
CA MET A 13 -3.70 -9.32 -4.03
C MET A 13 -2.97 -8.42 -5.04
N GLU A 14 -3.68 -7.46 -5.64
CA GLU A 14 -3.18 -6.50 -6.63
C GLU A 14 -3.07 -5.08 -6.05
N ASN A 15 -2.82 -4.93 -4.74
CA ASN A 15 -2.64 -3.61 -4.14
C ASN A 15 -1.40 -2.93 -4.75
N LYS A 16 -1.60 -2.16 -5.82
CA LYS A 16 -0.60 -1.28 -6.44
C LYS A 16 -0.79 0.12 -5.89
N PRO A 17 0.28 0.90 -5.69
CA PRO A 17 0.14 2.26 -5.19
C PRO A 17 -0.68 3.08 -6.18
N ILE A 18 -1.62 3.88 -5.66
CA ILE A 18 -2.49 4.69 -6.49
C ILE A 18 -1.70 5.89 -7.02
N VAL A 19 -1.78 6.12 -8.33
CA VAL A 19 -1.25 7.31 -9.00
C VAL A 19 -2.40 7.98 -9.72
N THR A 20 -2.63 9.25 -9.43
CA THR A 20 -3.74 9.98 -10.07
C THR A 20 -3.25 10.70 -11.32
N CYS A 21 -4.10 10.74 -12.36
CA CYS A 21 -3.84 11.40 -13.62
C CYS A 21 -4.85 12.53 -13.85
N ALA A 22 -4.34 13.75 -13.94
CA ALA A 22 -5.09 14.98 -14.29
C ALA A 22 -4.68 15.48 -15.68
N GLY A 23 -5.40 16.48 -16.20
CA GLY A 23 -5.14 17.09 -17.50
C GLY A 23 -5.82 16.32 -18.66
N ASP A 24 -5.10 16.11 -19.76
CA ASP A 24 -5.64 15.46 -20.95
C ASP A 24 -5.78 13.94 -20.77
N GLN A 25 -7.02 13.49 -20.57
CA GLN A 25 -7.32 12.08 -20.38
C GLN A 25 -7.16 11.23 -21.65
N SER A 26 -7.44 11.81 -22.82
CA SER A 26 -7.30 11.09 -24.08
C SER A 26 -5.82 10.78 -24.36
N LEU A 27 -4.96 11.77 -24.07
CA LEU A 27 -3.52 11.64 -24.15
C LEU A 27 -3.01 10.55 -23.19
N PHE A 28 -3.36 10.63 -21.91
CA PHE A 28 -2.96 9.62 -20.94
C PHE A 28 -3.38 8.20 -21.35
N THR A 29 -4.64 8.05 -21.77
CA THR A 29 -5.19 6.74 -22.18
C THR A 29 -4.40 6.15 -23.35
N SER A 30 -3.95 6.98 -24.30
CA SER A 30 -3.12 6.52 -25.42
C SER A 30 -1.73 6.00 -25.01
N LEU A 31 -1.22 6.44 -23.86
CA LEU A 31 0.11 6.08 -23.34
C LEU A 31 0.06 5.02 -22.23
N TYR A 32 -1.12 4.74 -21.67
CA TYR A 32 -1.33 3.88 -20.51
C TYR A 32 -0.70 2.49 -20.67
N THR A 33 -0.97 1.80 -21.79
CA THR A 33 -0.47 0.43 -22.01
C THR A 33 1.05 0.38 -21.97
N SER A 34 1.72 1.32 -22.63
CA SER A 34 3.18 1.42 -22.66
C SER A 34 3.73 1.74 -21.26
N LEU A 35 3.11 2.70 -20.57
CA LEU A 35 3.49 3.09 -19.21
C LEU A 35 3.37 1.93 -18.22
N ALA A 36 2.23 1.26 -18.17
CA ALA A 36 1.96 0.15 -17.26
C ALA A 36 2.91 -1.04 -17.49
N GLN A 37 3.28 -1.31 -18.75
CA GLN A 37 4.23 -2.37 -19.10
C GLN A 37 5.68 -2.01 -18.82
N GLN A 38 6.06 -0.74 -18.93
CA GLN A 38 7.46 -0.32 -18.80
C GLN A 38 7.84 0.09 -17.37
N LEU A 39 6.89 0.60 -16.58
CA LEU A 39 7.14 1.02 -15.19
C LEU A 39 7.83 -0.07 -14.35
N PRO A 40 7.38 -1.33 -14.31
CA PRO A 40 8.00 -2.37 -13.48
C PRO A 40 9.25 -3.01 -14.10
N ARG A 41 9.66 -2.67 -15.34
CA ARG A 41 10.76 -3.38 -16.03
C ARG A 41 12.12 -3.24 -15.37
N GLU A 42 12.39 -2.09 -14.80
CA GLU A 42 13.65 -1.80 -14.12
C GLU A 42 13.41 -1.69 -12.62
N SER A 43 14.30 -2.30 -11.85
CA SER A 43 14.28 -2.20 -10.40
C SER A 43 14.91 -0.90 -9.91
N MET A 44 14.46 -0.44 -8.75
CA MET A 44 15.03 0.69 -8.04
C MET A 44 15.67 0.21 -6.75
N GLU A 45 16.82 0.80 -6.40
CA GLU A 45 17.41 0.61 -5.08
C GLU A 45 16.57 1.37 -4.05
N TRP A 46 15.90 0.63 -3.19
CA TRP A 46 15.16 1.16 -2.06
C TRP A 46 16.01 1.14 -0.81
N ARG A 47 16.30 2.33 -0.29
CA ARG A 47 17.02 2.53 0.97
C ARG A 47 16.03 2.87 2.06
N ARG A 48 16.07 2.11 3.14
CA ARG A 48 15.27 2.33 4.33
C ARG A 48 16.05 3.05 5.41
N SER A 49 15.33 3.72 6.30
CA SER A 49 15.88 4.34 7.51
C SER A 49 16.50 3.29 8.45
N TYR A 50 17.26 3.76 9.44
CA TYR A 50 17.85 2.92 10.51
C TYR A 50 18.84 1.84 10.05
N GLY A 51 19.57 2.09 8.95
CA GLY A 51 20.69 1.24 8.54
C GLY A 51 20.30 -0.14 7.99
N ARG A 52 19.02 -0.35 7.65
CA ARG A 52 18.60 -1.58 6.95
C ARG A 52 19.29 -1.66 5.59
N ALA A 53 19.66 -2.88 5.19
CA ALA A 53 20.31 -3.11 3.90
C ALA A 53 19.42 -2.62 2.75
N PRO A 54 20.01 -2.01 1.69
CA PRO A 54 19.26 -1.64 0.50
C PRO A 54 18.61 -2.86 -0.14
N LYS A 55 17.40 -2.68 -0.68
CA LYS A 55 16.67 -3.73 -1.41
C LYS A 55 16.34 -3.27 -2.82
N MET A 56 16.36 -4.19 -3.79
CA MET A 56 15.91 -3.90 -5.14
C MET A 56 14.42 -4.17 -5.25
N ILE A 57 13.65 -3.17 -5.66
CA ILE A 57 12.19 -3.28 -5.80
C ILE A 57 11.75 -2.93 -7.21
N HIS A 58 10.71 -3.60 -7.69
CA HIS A 58 10.02 -3.24 -8.93
C HIS A 58 8.78 -2.44 -8.56
N LEU A 59 8.66 -1.23 -9.08
CA LEU A 59 7.52 -0.36 -8.80
C LEU A 59 6.42 -0.64 -9.81
N GLU A 60 5.22 -0.87 -9.29
CA GLU A 60 3.99 -0.87 -10.05
C GLU A 60 3.11 0.30 -9.59
N ALA A 61 2.06 0.61 -10.35
CA ALA A 61 1.10 1.64 -9.97
C ALA A 61 -0.27 1.33 -10.55
N ASN A 62 -1.32 1.65 -9.78
CA ASN A 62 -2.68 1.73 -10.29
C ASN A 62 -2.97 3.17 -10.70
N PHE A 63 -3.04 3.43 -12.00
CA PHE A 63 -3.30 4.77 -12.52
C PHE A 63 -4.80 5.03 -12.61
N VAL A 64 -5.27 6.06 -11.92
CA VAL A 64 -6.70 6.43 -11.86
C VAL A 64 -6.88 7.90 -12.25
N GLN A 65 -8.06 8.27 -12.73
CA GLN A 65 -8.35 9.68 -12.97
C GLN A 65 -8.30 10.48 -11.67
N PHE A 66 -7.66 11.65 -11.70
CA PHE A 66 -7.65 12.55 -10.56
C PHE A 66 -9.07 13.00 -10.21
N LYS A 67 -9.41 12.84 -8.94
CA LYS A 67 -10.60 13.40 -8.31
C LYS A 67 -10.22 13.85 -6.91
N GLU A 68 -10.75 14.99 -6.47
CA GLU A 68 -10.45 15.54 -5.15
C GLU A 68 -10.85 14.59 -4.02
N GLU A 69 -11.91 13.78 -4.21
CA GLU A 69 -12.38 12.77 -3.26
C GLU A 69 -11.35 11.67 -2.93
N LEU A 70 -10.33 11.49 -3.78
CA LEU A 70 -9.25 10.52 -3.57
C LEU A 70 -8.13 11.08 -2.70
N LEU A 71 -8.12 12.39 -2.41
CA LEU A 71 -7.07 12.99 -1.59
C LEU A 71 -7.22 12.60 -0.11
N PRO A 72 -6.10 12.51 0.63
CA PRO A 72 -6.12 12.26 2.07
C PRO A 72 -7.08 13.19 2.81
N LYS A 73 -8.01 12.63 3.57
CA LYS A 73 -8.86 13.36 4.51
C LYS A 73 -8.26 13.30 5.91
N ASP A 74 -8.51 14.32 6.71
CA ASP A 74 -8.05 14.38 8.09
C ASP A 74 -8.46 13.12 8.89
N GLY A 75 -7.50 12.53 9.60
CA GLY A 75 -7.74 11.41 10.50
C GLY A 75 -7.64 10.01 9.88
N ASN A 76 -7.59 9.87 8.55
CA ASN A 76 -7.41 8.56 7.93
C ASN A 76 -5.93 8.15 7.96
N ARG A 77 -5.67 6.98 8.55
CA ARG A 77 -4.32 6.42 8.76
C ARG A 77 -3.94 5.33 7.77
N ALA A 78 -4.85 4.93 6.86
CA ALA A 78 -4.58 3.84 5.93
C ALA A 78 -3.59 4.29 4.83
N LEU A 79 -2.47 3.57 4.72
CA LEU A 79 -1.39 3.95 3.81
C LEU A 79 -1.71 3.61 2.34
N LEU A 80 -2.48 2.54 2.12
CA LEU A 80 -2.76 1.99 0.79
C LEU A 80 -3.99 2.58 0.10
N THR A 81 -4.81 3.35 0.83
CA THR A 81 -6.06 3.90 0.28
C THR A 81 -5.87 5.23 -0.45
N PHE A 82 -4.70 5.86 -0.31
CA PHE A 82 -4.45 7.19 -0.86
C PHE A 82 -3.44 7.20 -2.02
N PRO A 83 -3.59 8.14 -2.96
CA PRO A 83 -2.61 8.34 -4.01
C PRO A 83 -1.23 8.74 -3.46
N PHE A 84 -0.19 8.07 -3.96
CA PHE A 84 1.20 8.39 -3.64
C PHE A 84 1.77 9.46 -4.56
N LEU A 85 1.22 9.63 -5.76
CA LEU A 85 1.71 10.60 -6.74
C LEU A 85 0.56 11.13 -7.60
N HIS A 86 0.66 12.41 -7.97
CA HIS A 86 -0.28 13.07 -8.87
C HIS A 86 0.43 13.51 -10.15
N ILE A 87 -0.03 13.04 -11.31
CA ILE A 87 0.55 13.36 -12.62
C ILE A 87 -0.42 14.25 -13.40
N TYR A 88 0.06 15.38 -13.92
CA TYR A 88 -0.69 16.20 -14.87
C TYR A 88 -0.17 15.98 -16.29
N TRP A 89 -1.04 15.53 -17.20
CA TRP A 89 -0.72 15.26 -18.60
C TRP A 89 -1.16 16.41 -19.50
N THR A 90 -0.29 16.88 -20.37
CA THR A 90 -0.62 17.90 -21.37
C THR A 90 0.22 17.69 -22.63
N ASP A 91 -0.35 17.97 -23.79
CA ASP A 91 0.36 18.06 -25.06
C ASP A 91 0.28 19.47 -25.67
N CYS A 92 -0.02 20.45 -24.82
CA CYS A 92 -0.19 21.84 -25.22
C CYS A 92 1.09 22.37 -25.88
N CYS A 93 0.99 22.69 -27.17
CA CYS A 93 2.08 23.24 -27.99
C CYS A 93 1.83 24.70 -28.41
N ASP A 94 0.70 25.27 -27.99
CA ASP A 94 0.28 26.61 -28.38
C ASP A 94 0.24 27.59 -27.19
N THR A 95 0.84 28.77 -27.37
CA THR A 95 0.96 29.77 -26.31
C THR A 95 -0.38 30.47 -26.00
N GLU A 96 -1.23 30.66 -27.00
CA GLU A 96 -2.52 31.31 -26.82
C GLU A 96 -3.47 30.35 -26.10
N MET A 97 -3.50 29.08 -26.54
CA MET A 97 -4.25 28.02 -25.84
C MET A 97 -3.80 27.86 -24.39
N TYR A 98 -2.48 27.89 -24.14
CA TYR A 98 -1.95 27.81 -22.78
C TYR A 98 -2.45 28.92 -21.88
N LYS A 99 -2.41 30.16 -22.38
CA LYS A 99 -2.87 31.34 -21.63
C LYS A 99 -4.39 31.36 -21.46
N ALA A 100 -5.13 30.82 -22.42
CA ALA A 100 -6.59 30.87 -22.44
C ALA A 100 -7.24 29.84 -21.50
N SER A 101 -6.64 28.67 -21.31
CA SER A 101 -7.25 27.60 -20.48
C SER A 101 -6.26 26.73 -19.71
N VAL A 102 -5.24 26.20 -20.36
CA VAL A 102 -4.39 25.15 -19.76
C VAL A 102 -3.69 25.63 -18.49
N LYS A 103 -3.24 26.89 -18.46
CA LYS A 103 -2.61 27.48 -17.27
C LYS A 103 -3.57 27.50 -16.08
N ASP A 104 -4.81 27.91 -16.29
CA ASP A 104 -5.81 28.01 -15.21
C ASP A 104 -6.21 26.62 -14.71
N ASP A 105 -6.30 25.62 -15.59
CA ASP A 105 -6.56 24.22 -15.20
C ASP A 105 -5.44 23.66 -14.31
N MET A 106 -4.18 23.88 -14.71
CA MET A 106 -3.01 23.46 -13.93
C MET A 106 -2.91 24.19 -12.60
N LEU A 107 -3.23 25.49 -12.56
CA LEU A 107 -3.28 26.27 -11.31
C LEU A 107 -4.34 25.71 -10.36
N ARG A 108 -5.54 25.41 -10.86
CA ARG A 108 -6.61 24.78 -10.07
C ARG A 108 -6.17 23.44 -9.50
N TRP A 109 -5.67 22.55 -10.33
CA TRP A 109 -5.17 21.24 -9.89
C TRP A 109 -4.09 21.36 -8.81
N GLN A 110 -3.06 22.18 -9.02
CA GLN A 110 -1.98 22.33 -8.04
C GLN A 110 -2.46 23.01 -6.74
N SER A 111 -3.45 23.90 -6.82
CA SER A 111 -4.05 24.55 -5.65
C SER A 111 -4.83 23.55 -4.81
N THR A 112 -5.61 22.66 -5.44
CA THR A 112 -6.29 21.55 -4.76
C THR A 112 -5.29 20.63 -4.07
N LEU A 113 -4.20 20.22 -4.73
CA LEU A 113 -3.18 19.39 -4.10
C LEU A 113 -2.57 20.07 -2.86
N ARG A 114 -2.25 21.37 -2.95
CA ARG A 114 -1.70 22.13 -1.81
C ARG A 114 -2.69 22.24 -0.65
N LEU A 115 -3.98 22.41 -0.94
CA LEU A 115 -5.03 22.51 0.08
C LEU A 115 -5.09 21.23 0.93
N HIS A 116 -4.90 20.06 0.31
CA HIS A 116 -4.89 18.75 0.98
C HIS A 116 -3.48 18.30 1.42
N GLY A 117 -2.49 19.20 1.41
CA GLY A 117 -1.13 18.88 1.84
C GLY A 117 -0.35 17.93 0.93
N SER A 118 -0.86 17.63 -0.28
CA SER A 118 -0.20 16.77 -1.25
C SER A 118 0.91 17.52 -1.99
N VAL A 119 2.16 17.08 -1.77
CA VAL A 119 3.36 17.71 -2.34
C VAL A 119 4.06 16.86 -3.39
N ASP A 120 3.59 15.63 -3.61
CA ASP A 120 4.17 14.67 -4.53
C ASP A 120 3.42 14.69 -5.86
N TRP A 121 3.94 15.48 -6.80
CA TRP A 121 3.35 15.62 -8.12
C TRP A 121 4.40 15.62 -9.24
N LEU A 122 3.94 15.43 -10.47
CA LEU A 122 4.73 15.47 -11.70
C LEU A 122 3.90 16.08 -12.82
N ILE A 123 4.50 16.92 -13.65
CA ILE A 123 3.90 17.43 -14.89
C ILE A 123 4.60 16.72 -16.05
N VAL A 124 3.81 16.15 -16.96
CA VAL A 124 4.30 15.50 -18.18
C VAL A 124 3.79 16.26 -19.39
N VAL A 125 4.73 16.83 -20.14
CA VAL A 125 4.45 17.53 -21.39
C VAL A 125 4.81 16.63 -22.56
N VAL A 126 3.84 16.26 -23.37
CA VAL A 126 4.05 15.46 -24.58
C VAL A 126 4.25 16.38 -25.77
N GLU A 127 5.44 16.36 -26.35
CA GLU A 127 5.74 17.09 -27.58
C GLU A 127 5.56 16.19 -28.79
N SER A 128 4.80 16.65 -29.79
CA SER A 128 4.76 16.00 -31.10
C SER A 128 5.28 16.90 -32.21
N GLU A 129 6.19 16.36 -33.03
CA GLU A 129 6.73 17.04 -34.21
C GLU A 129 5.61 17.36 -35.24
N ALA A 130 4.54 16.56 -35.29
CA ALA A 130 3.40 16.82 -36.17
C ALA A 130 2.68 18.13 -35.83
N LYS A 131 2.62 18.49 -34.54
CA LYS A 131 2.00 19.72 -34.05
C LYS A 131 2.93 20.96 -34.19
N LYS A 132 4.25 20.74 -34.33
CA LYS A 132 5.24 21.83 -34.50
C LYS A 132 5.34 22.36 -35.94
N LYS A 133 4.84 21.62 -36.95
CA LYS A 133 4.91 22.01 -38.38
C LYS A 133 4.17 23.30 -38.76
N ASN A 134 3.32 23.85 -37.89
CA ASN A 134 2.49 25.03 -38.19
C ASN A 134 3.11 26.39 -37.81
N LYS A 135 4.39 26.49 -37.44
CA LYS A 135 5.01 27.77 -37.03
C LYS A 135 6.27 28.12 -37.82
N THR A 136 6.09 28.84 -38.92
CA THR A 136 7.13 29.63 -39.61
C THR A 136 7.41 30.90 -38.81
N ASN A 137 8.32 30.91 -37.83
CA ASN A 137 8.77 32.17 -37.21
C ASN A 137 10.19 32.08 -36.63
N ILE A 138 10.99 33.09 -36.95
CA ILE A 138 12.46 33.18 -36.87
C ILE A 138 12.96 33.78 -35.52
N LEU A 139 12.10 33.91 -34.51
CA LEU A 139 12.48 34.46 -33.19
C LEU A 139 12.52 33.38 -32.10
N PRO A 140 13.52 33.40 -31.19
CA PRO A 140 13.59 32.46 -30.06
C PRO A 140 12.53 32.85 -29.02
N ARG A 141 11.30 32.37 -29.21
CA ARG A 141 10.26 32.46 -28.17
C ARG A 141 10.54 31.38 -27.12
N THR A 142 10.41 31.74 -25.84
CA THR A 142 10.41 30.78 -24.73
C THR A 142 9.41 29.67 -25.03
N SER A 143 9.88 28.41 -24.93
CA SER A 143 9.05 27.26 -25.26
C SER A 143 7.88 27.17 -24.28
N ILE A 144 6.83 26.46 -24.67
CA ILE A 144 5.70 26.21 -23.77
C ILE A 144 6.13 25.45 -22.51
N VAL A 145 7.08 24.52 -22.66
CA VAL A 145 7.69 23.77 -21.56
C VAL A 145 8.39 24.71 -20.59
N ASP A 146 9.14 25.70 -21.10
CA ASP A 146 9.83 26.68 -20.24
C ASP A 146 8.83 27.55 -19.48
N LYS A 147 7.70 27.93 -20.11
CA LYS A 147 6.62 28.65 -19.43
C LYS A 147 5.99 27.82 -18.32
N ILE A 148 5.67 26.55 -18.59
CA ILE A 148 5.13 25.62 -17.60
C ILE A 148 6.11 25.44 -16.43
N ARG A 149 7.40 25.28 -16.71
CA ARG A 149 8.43 25.18 -15.66
C ARG A 149 8.49 26.44 -14.80
N ASN A 150 8.51 27.61 -15.42
CA ASN A 150 8.56 28.88 -14.70
C ASN A 150 7.28 29.13 -13.87
N ASP A 151 6.12 28.77 -14.40
CA ASP A 151 4.83 28.98 -13.74
C ASP A 151 4.58 28.00 -12.58
N PHE A 152 4.97 26.72 -12.72
CA PHE A 152 4.54 25.65 -11.79
C PHE A 152 5.68 24.97 -11.02
N CYS A 153 6.89 24.95 -11.57
CA CYS A 153 7.99 24.16 -11.02
C CYS A 153 8.92 24.98 -10.14
N ASN A 154 8.96 26.31 -10.27
CA ASN A 154 9.86 27.16 -9.50
C ASN A 154 11.31 26.61 -9.54
N LYS A 155 11.88 26.25 -8.37
CA LYS A 155 13.22 25.66 -8.24
C LYS A 155 13.27 24.14 -8.48
N GLN A 156 12.13 23.48 -8.70
CA GLN A 156 11.99 22.03 -8.91
C GLN A 156 11.73 21.72 -10.40
N SER A 157 12.57 22.23 -11.29
CA SER A 157 12.39 22.08 -12.75
C SER A 157 12.33 20.61 -13.21
N ASP A 158 12.89 19.70 -12.41
CA ASP A 158 12.85 18.25 -12.57
C ASP A 158 11.43 17.65 -12.38
N ARG A 159 10.47 18.40 -11.85
CA ARG A 159 9.05 18.02 -11.75
C ARG A 159 8.28 18.19 -13.06
N CYS A 160 8.88 18.77 -14.10
CA CYS A 160 8.29 18.89 -15.43
C CYS A 160 9.13 18.14 -16.46
N VAL A 161 8.64 16.97 -16.88
CA VAL A 161 9.29 16.07 -17.82
C VAL A 161 8.66 16.23 -19.20
N VAL A 162 9.48 16.09 -20.24
CA VAL A 162 9.05 16.14 -21.64
C VAL A 162 9.13 14.75 -22.24
N LEU A 163 8.04 14.26 -22.82
CA LEU A 163 7.99 13.06 -23.66
C LEU A 163 7.95 13.47 -25.12
N SER A 164 8.95 13.05 -25.91
CA SER A 164 9.08 13.44 -27.32
C SER A 164 8.53 12.35 -28.23
N ASP A 165 7.42 12.62 -28.94
CA ASP A 165 6.74 11.67 -29.82
C ASP A 165 6.68 10.24 -29.22
N PRO A 166 6.04 10.05 -28.04
CA PRO A 166 6.11 8.82 -27.26
C PRO A 166 5.52 7.58 -27.96
N LEU A 167 4.80 7.76 -29.06
CA LEU A 167 4.21 6.70 -29.87
C LEU A 167 5.05 6.33 -31.11
N LYS A 168 6.19 7.02 -31.36
CA LYS A 168 7.09 6.72 -32.46
C LYS A 168 8.29 5.89 -31.98
N GLU A 169 8.71 4.93 -32.80
CA GLU A 169 9.93 4.15 -32.58
C GLU A 169 11.16 4.93 -33.07
N SER A 170 11.58 5.93 -32.29
CA SER A 170 12.79 6.72 -32.55
C SER A 170 13.68 6.77 -31.32
N SER A 171 14.99 6.97 -31.51
CA SER A 171 15.95 7.11 -30.40
C SER A 171 15.53 8.21 -29.43
N ARG A 172 15.15 9.39 -29.95
CA ARG A 172 14.66 10.53 -29.16
C ARG A 172 13.44 10.16 -28.31
N SER A 173 12.52 9.36 -28.84
CA SER A 173 11.35 8.89 -28.10
C SER A 173 11.75 7.93 -26.98
N GLN A 174 12.59 6.94 -27.29
CA GLN A 174 13.10 5.97 -26.32
C GLN A 174 13.88 6.65 -25.17
N ASP A 175 14.75 7.61 -25.48
CA ASP A 175 15.52 8.37 -24.49
C ASP A 175 14.58 9.17 -23.57
N SER A 176 13.56 9.82 -24.16
CA SER A 176 12.58 10.58 -23.37
C SER A 176 11.71 9.68 -22.48
N TRP A 177 11.34 8.48 -22.95
CA TRP A 177 10.65 7.46 -22.16
C TRP A 177 11.52 6.97 -21.01
N SER A 178 12.79 6.66 -21.25
CA SER A 178 13.72 6.22 -20.22
C SER A 178 13.90 7.27 -19.12
N ALA A 179 14.10 8.53 -19.52
CA ALA A 179 14.21 9.65 -18.58
C ALA A 179 12.91 9.85 -17.76
N PHE A 180 11.75 9.77 -18.41
CA PHE A 180 10.46 9.85 -17.75
C PHE A 180 10.23 8.71 -16.75
N LEU A 181 10.48 7.46 -17.15
CA LEU A 181 10.29 6.30 -16.28
C LEU A 181 11.23 6.34 -15.09
N THR A 182 12.50 6.71 -15.30
CA THR A 182 13.47 6.93 -14.21
C THR A 182 12.95 7.98 -13.22
N LYS A 183 12.42 9.10 -13.73
CA LYS A 183 11.89 10.17 -12.88
C LYS A 183 10.63 9.73 -12.14
N LEU A 184 9.72 9.04 -12.82
CA LEU A 184 8.48 8.52 -12.26
C LEU A 184 8.77 7.53 -11.12
N ARG A 185 9.64 6.55 -11.36
CA ARG A 185 10.09 5.59 -10.34
C ARG A 185 10.72 6.29 -9.14
N THR A 186 11.57 7.28 -9.39
CA THR A 186 12.21 8.08 -8.33
C THR A 186 11.18 8.80 -7.47
N LEU A 187 10.24 9.53 -8.08
CA LEU A 187 9.22 10.28 -7.34
C LEU A 187 8.24 9.37 -6.60
N LEU A 188 7.85 8.25 -7.20
CA LEU A 188 7.02 7.24 -6.53
C LEU A 188 7.74 6.67 -5.30
N LEU A 189 8.99 6.26 -5.45
CA LEU A 189 9.77 5.69 -4.36
C LEU A 189 10.02 6.69 -3.22
N MET A 190 10.27 7.96 -3.57
CA MET A 190 10.45 9.03 -2.59
C MET A 190 9.16 9.27 -1.79
N SER A 191 8.02 9.37 -2.47
CA SER A 191 6.72 9.54 -1.82
C SER A 191 6.41 8.36 -0.91
N PHE A 192 6.59 7.14 -1.43
CA PHE A 192 6.42 5.90 -0.70
C PHE A 192 7.27 5.84 0.57
N THR A 193 8.57 6.10 0.46
CA THR A 193 9.51 6.05 1.59
C THR A 193 9.16 7.06 2.67
N LYS A 194 8.75 8.27 2.28
CA LYS A 194 8.32 9.32 3.22
C LYS A 194 7.06 8.93 3.96
N ASN A 195 6.04 8.45 3.25
CA ASN A 195 4.76 8.08 3.84
C ASN A 195 4.91 6.84 4.74
N LEU A 196 5.69 5.84 4.30
CA LEU A 196 6.02 4.67 5.11
C LEU A 196 6.75 5.06 6.40
N GLY A 197 7.75 5.94 6.32
CA GLY A 197 8.49 6.37 7.51
C GLY A 197 7.58 6.99 8.57
N ARG A 198 6.67 7.88 8.15
CA ARG A 198 5.66 8.46 9.06
C ARG A 198 4.74 7.39 9.66
N PHE A 199 4.26 6.46 8.83
CA PHE A 199 3.40 5.38 9.26
C PHE A 199 4.08 4.47 10.31
N GLU A 200 5.34 4.10 10.08
CA GLU A 200 6.13 3.28 11.02
C GLU A 200 6.40 4.01 12.34
N ASP A 201 6.62 5.33 12.30
CA ASP A 201 6.79 6.14 13.50
C ASP A 201 5.49 6.22 14.32
N ASP A 202 4.35 6.48 13.66
CA ASP A 202 3.03 6.48 14.32
C ASP A 202 2.69 5.11 14.92
N MET A 203 2.98 4.03 14.20
CA MET A 203 2.82 2.66 14.68
C MET A 203 3.72 2.37 15.90
N ARG A 204 4.96 2.88 15.91
CA ARG A 204 5.88 2.74 17.06
C ARG A 204 5.30 3.43 18.29
N THR A 205 4.83 4.66 18.15
CA THR A 205 4.16 5.39 19.24
C THR A 205 2.92 4.66 19.74
N LEU A 206 2.12 4.05 18.85
CA LEU A 206 0.99 3.22 19.26
C LEU A 206 1.43 1.98 20.07
N ARG A 207 2.54 1.34 19.70
CA ARG A 207 3.10 0.18 20.41
C ARG A 207 3.68 0.53 21.79
N GLU A 208 4.24 1.72 21.93
CA GLU A 208 4.79 2.22 23.21
C GLU A 208 3.68 2.39 24.25
N LYS A 209 2.46 2.74 23.82
CA LYS A 209 1.28 2.92 24.66
C LYS A 209 0.57 1.62 25.05
N ARG A 210 1.16 0.45 24.77
CA ARG A 210 0.51 -0.86 24.99
C ARG A 210 0.13 -1.19 26.44
N THR A 211 0.69 -0.47 27.41
CA THR A 211 0.36 -0.60 28.83
C THR A 211 -0.66 0.44 29.30
N GLU A 212 -1.02 1.41 28.46
CA GLU A 212 -1.98 2.46 28.81
C GLU A 212 -3.43 1.93 28.78
N PRO A 213 -4.30 2.39 29.69
CA PRO A 213 -5.72 2.06 29.63
C PRO A 213 -6.35 2.48 28.29
N GLY A 214 -7.15 1.59 27.70
CA GLY A 214 -7.81 1.85 26.42
C GLY A 214 -7.01 1.41 25.19
N TRP A 215 -5.78 0.93 25.36
CA TRP A 215 -5.07 0.24 24.28
C TRP A 215 -5.74 -1.11 23.96
N SER A 216 -5.75 -1.49 22.67
CA SER A 216 -6.31 -2.74 22.17
C SER A 216 -5.33 -3.41 21.20
N PHE A 217 -5.14 -4.72 21.36
CA PHE A 217 -4.37 -5.50 20.38
C PHE A 217 -5.01 -5.47 19.00
N CYS A 218 -6.34 -5.51 18.91
CA CYS A 218 -7.03 -5.48 17.62
C CYS A 218 -6.75 -4.18 16.85
N ASP A 219 -6.74 -3.03 17.52
CA ASP A 219 -6.43 -1.75 16.89
C ASP A 219 -4.98 -1.70 16.40
N TYR A 220 -4.05 -2.19 17.22
CA TYR A 220 -2.64 -2.30 16.84
C TYR A 220 -2.42 -3.30 15.70
N PHE A 221 -3.13 -4.43 15.73
CA PHE A 221 -3.13 -5.45 14.69
C PHE A 221 -3.51 -4.86 13.34
N MET A 222 -4.59 -4.07 13.27
CA MET A 222 -5.01 -3.44 12.02
C MET A 222 -3.90 -2.54 11.45
N VAL A 223 -3.21 -1.77 12.30
CA VAL A 223 -2.11 -0.89 11.86
C VAL A 223 -0.89 -1.70 11.40
N GLN A 224 -0.46 -2.71 12.16
CA GLN A 224 0.68 -3.54 11.77
C GLN A 224 0.39 -4.39 10.52
N GLU A 225 -0.86 -4.79 10.32
CA GLU A 225 -1.26 -5.48 9.11
C GLU A 225 -1.17 -4.58 7.87
N GLU A 226 -1.58 -3.32 7.96
CA GLU A 226 -1.41 -2.38 6.84
C GLU A 226 0.06 -2.27 6.43
N LEU A 227 0.99 -2.28 7.40
CA LEU A 227 2.42 -2.34 7.11
C LEU A 227 2.82 -3.62 6.35
N ALA A 228 2.25 -4.76 6.73
CA ALA A 228 2.46 -6.03 6.02
C ALA A 228 1.97 -5.97 4.57
N PHE A 229 0.79 -5.41 4.32
CA PHE A 229 0.27 -5.21 2.95
C PHE A 229 1.15 -4.30 2.12
N VAL A 230 1.73 -3.27 2.74
CA VAL A 230 2.65 -2.35 2.08
C VAL A 230 3.95 -3.06 1.65
N PHE A 231 4.50 -3.93 2.50
CA PHE A 231 5.65 -4.75 2.12
C PHE A 231 5.28 -5.78 1.04
N GLU A 232 4.11 -6.40 1.11
CA GLU A 232 3.62 -7.33 0.09
C GLU A 232 3.45 -6.63 -1.28
N MET A 233 2.91 -5.40 -1.30
CA MET A 233 2.81 -4.57 -2.52
C MET A 233 4.19 -4.31 -3.15
N LEU A 234 5.23 -4.12 -2.33
CA LEU A 234 6.61 -3.98 -2.80
C LEU A 234 7.32 -5.32 -3.09
N GLN A 235 6.56 -6.43 -3.04
CA GLN A 235 7.07 -7.79 -3.18
C GLN A 235 8.17 -8.14 -2.16
N GLN A 236 8.18 -7.44 -1.01
CA GLN A 236 9.07 -7.71 0.12
C GLN A 236 8.42 -8.72 1.06
N PHE A 237 8.16 -9.92 0.54
CA PHE A 237 7.40 -10.96 1.26
C PHE A 237 8.04 -11.39 2.59
N GLU A 238 9.37 -11.32 2.70
CA GLU A 238 10.07 -11.54 3.97
C GLU A 238 9.71 -10.49 5.02
N ASP A 239 9.74 -9.20 4.66
CA ASP A 239 9.41 -8.13 5.61
C ASP A 239 7.93 -8.17 6.00
N ALA A 240 7.05 -8.55 5.05
CA ALA A 240 5.64 -8.78 5.29
C ALA A 240 5.41 -9.96 6.24
N LEU A 241 6.13 -11.07 6.05
CA LEU A 241 6.01 -12.27 6.88
C LEU A 241 6.43 -11.98 8.32
N VAL A 242 7.52 -11.22 8.49
CA VAL A 242 7.97 -10.75 9.81
C VAL A 242 6.86 -9.98 10.55
N GLN A 243 6.05 -9.17 9.87
CA GLN A 243 4.96 -8.44 10.53
C GLN A 243 3.90 -9.39 11.13
N TYR A 244 3.53 -10.44 10.39
CA TYR A 244 2.57 -11.43 10.88
C TYR A 244 3.18 -12.32 11.97
N ASP A 245 4.45 -12.70 11.85
CA ASP A 245 5.17 -13.46 12.89
C ASP A 245 5.31 -12.65 14.19
N GLU A 246 5.56 -11.34 14.10
CA GLU A 246 5.59 -10.44 15.26
C GLU A 246 4.21 -10.31 15.93
N LEU A 247 3.13 -10.18 15.15
CA LEU A 247 1.76 -10.15 15.67
C LEU A 247 1.39 -11.45 16.38
N ASP A 248 1.74 -12.58 15.77
CA ASP A 248 1.49 -13.92 16.32
C ASP A 248 2.21 -14.13 17.66
N ALA A 249 3.50 -13.78 17.72
CA ALA A 249 4.30 -13.86 18.94
C ALA A 249 3.82 -12.89 20.04
N LEU A 250 3.47 -11.65 19.66
CA LEU A 250 2.95 -10.65 20.59
C LEU A 250 1.64 -11.12 21.22
N PHE A 251 0.74 -11.68 20.42
CA PHE A 251 -0.52 -12.21 20.93
C PHE A 251 -0.30 -13.40 21.86
N THR A 252 0.59 -14.34 21.51
CA THR A 252 0.98 -15.46 22.39
C THR A 252 1.46 -14.96 23.75
N GLN A 253 2.26 -13.90 23.78
CA GLN A 253 2.74 -13.30 25.03
C GLN A 253 1.58 -12.81 25.91
N TYR A 254 0.56 -12.17 25.32
CA TYR A 254 -0.61 -11.72 26.08
C TYR A 254 -1.45 -12.87 26.63
N VAL A 255 -1.59 -13.97 25.88
CA VAL A 255 -2.28 -15.17 26.37
C VAL A 255 -1.53 -15.80 27.56
N LEU A 256 -0.20 -15.86 27.50
CA LEU A 256 0.63 -16.36 28.60
C LEU A 256 0.50 -15.48 29.86
N ASN A 257 0.51 -14.15 29.69
CA ASN A 257 0.32 -13.21 30.80
C ASN A 257 -1.05 -13.37 31.45
N PHE A 258 -2.11 -13.56 30.66
CA PHE A 258 -3.45 -13.83 31.17
C PHE A 258 -3.48 -15.11 32.02
N GLY A 259 -2.87 -16.20 31.54
CA GLY A 259 -2.76 -17.46 32.30
C GLY A 259 -1.93 -17.32 33.59
N ALA A 260 -1.06 -16.30 33.68
CA ALA A 260 -0.32 -15.96 34.89
C ALA A 260 -1.08 -14.99 35.83
N GLY A 261 -2.31 -14.60 35.48
CA GLY A 261 -3.16 -13.70 36.27
C GLY A 261 -3.08 -12.21 35.90
N ASP A 262 -2.34 -11.85 34.84
CA ASP A 262 -2.21 -10.49 34.33
C ASP A 262 -3.00 -10.32 33.02
N GLY A 263 -4.32 -10.18 33.16
CA GLY A 263 -5.26 -10.13 32.05
C GLY A 263 -5.53 -8.72 31.54
N ALA A 264 -5.51 -8.54 30.22
CA ALA A 264 -5.88 -7.28 29.58
C ALA A 264 -7.38 -7.24 29.22
N ASN A 265 -8.03 -6.08 29.44
CA ASN A 265 -9.48 -5.92 29.22
C ASN A 265 -9.92 -6.20 27.77
N TRP A 266 -9.07 -5.93 26.79
CA TRP A 266 -9.36 -6.16 25.38
C TRP A 266 -9.35 -7.66 25.00
N LEU A 267 -8.87 -8.55 25.88
CA LEU A 267 -8.76 -9.98 25.59
C LEU A 267 -10.13 -10.72 25.66
N GLY A 268 -11.17 -10.06 26.17
CA GLY A 268 -12.42 -10.72 26.55
C GLY A 268 -13.11 -11.52 25.45
N SER A 269 -13.12 -11.06 24.20
CA SER A 269 -13.73 -11.79 23.07
C SER A 269 -12.97 -13.06 22.72
N PHE A 270 -11.64 -13.09 22.89
CA PHE A 270 -10.82 -14.28 22.68
C PHE A 270 -11.07 -15.36 23.73
N CYS A 271 -11.58 -14.98 24.92
CA CYS A 271 -12.00 -15.91 25.98
C CYS A 271 -13.43 -16.46 25.77
N ALA A 272 -14.14 -16.03 24.72
CA ALA A 272 -15.51 -16.47 24.48
C ALA A 272 -15.57 -17.96 24.03
N PRO A 273 -16.65 -18.70 24.37
CA PRO A 273 -16.81 -20.09 23.95
C PRO A 273 -16.71 -20.28 22.44
N VAL A 274 -15.92 -21.26 21.99
CA VAL A 274 -15.80 -21.59 20.57
C VAL A 274 -17.08 -22.30 20.09
N LYS A 275 -17.92 -21.60 19.32
CA LYS A 275 -19.15 -22.16 18.76
C LYS A 275 -18.90 -22.98 17.49
N ARG A 276 -17.94 -22.57 16.66
CA ARG A 276 -17.58 -23.19 15.38
C ARG A 276 -16.15 -22.81 15.02
N TRP A 277 -15.43 -23.73 14.40
CA TRP A 277 -14.14 -23.44 13.76
C TRP A 277 -14.10 -24.07 12.38
N SER A 278 -13.75 -23.29 11.35
CA SER A 278 -13.68 -23.74 9.95
C SER A 278 -12.42 -24.56 9.64
N GLY A 279 -11.50 -24.68 10.59
CA GLY A 279 -10.16 -25.22 10.36
C GLY A 279 -9.25 -24.23 9.65
N LEU A 280 -8.02 -24.69 9.34
CA LEU A 280 -7.00 -23.90 8.66
C LEU A 280 -7.29 -23.80 7.16
N LEU A 281 -7.33 -22.58 6.63
CA LEU A 281 -7.50 -22.32 5.21
C LEU A 281 -6.15 -21.85 4.63
N LEU A 282 -5.59 -22.64 3.71
CA LEU A 282 -4.26 -22.37 3.14
C LEU A 282 -4.27 -21.50 1.87
N ARG A 283 -5.46 -21.24 1.31
CA ARG A 283 -5.62 -20.71 -0.06
C ARG A 283 -6.50 -19.47 -0.17
N ARG A 284 -6.85 -18.82 0.96
CA ARG A 284 -7.50 -17.51 0.92
C ARG A 284 -6.43 -16.43 1.10
N PRO A 285 -6.28 -15.50 0.13
CA PRO A 285 -5.25 -14.47 0.25
C PRO A 285 -5.53 -13.56 1.45
N ILE A 286 -6.75 -13.06 1.62
CA ILE A 286 -7.18 -12.28 2.79
C ILE A 286 -8.59 -12.75 3.15
N ASP A 287 -8.77 -13.30 4.35
CA ASP A 287 -10.08 -13.76 4.83
C ASP A 287 -10.85 -12.59 5.46
N MET A 288 -11.55 -11.81 4.61
CA MET A 288 -12.21 -10.56 5.01
C MET A 288 -13.21 -10.73 6.16
N GLU A 289 -13.90 -11.87 6.23
CA GLU A 289 -14.84 -12.17 7.32
C GLU A 289 -14.14 -12.21 8.68
N LYS A 290 -13.01 -12.91 8.78
CA LYS A 290 -12.21 -12.96 10.01
C LYS A 290 -11.55 -11.61 10.30
N ARG A 291 -11.08 -10.92 9.27
CA ARG A 291 -10.50 -9.57 9.42
C ARG A 291 -11.51 -8.59 10.02
N GLU A 292 -12.75 -8.59 9.56
CA GLU A 292 -13.82 -7.75 10.10
C GLU A 292 -14.12 -8.08 11.58
N LEU A 293 -14.13 -9.37 11.93
CA LEU A 293 -14.29 -9.79 13.33
C LEU A 293 -13.12 -9.31 14.20
N ILE A 294 -11.88 -9.40 13.71
CA ILE A 294 -10.70 -8.89 14.43
C ILE A 294 -10.82 -7.37 14.63
N GLN A 295 -11.16 -6.63 13.57
CA GLN A 295 -11.33 -5.19 13.60
C GLN A 295 -12.40 -4.74 14.62
N ARG A 296 -13.51 -5.47 14.73
CA ARG A 296 -14.57 -5.15 15.72
C ARG A 296 -14.26 -5.64 17.14
N GLY A 297 -13.16 -6.37 17.32
CA GLY A 297 -12.84 -7.02 18.60
C GLY A 297 -13.79 -8.16 18.94
N GLU A 298 -14.43 -8.77 17.94
CA GLU A 298 -15.43 -9.85 18.09
C GLU A 298 -14.87 -11.23 17.69
N ALA A 299 -13.64 -11.30 17.19
CA ALA A 299 -12.99 -12.54 16.79
C ALA A 299 -12.75 -13.48 17.98
N SER A 300 -12.94 -14.78 17.77
CA SER A 300 -12.46 -15.79 18.71
C SER A 300 -10.95 -16.00 18.59
N LEU A 301 -10.35 -16.65 19.58
CA LEU A 301 -8.94 -17.07 19.52
C LEU A 301 -8.62 -17.81 18.21
N LEU A 302 -9.47 -18.77 17.83
CA LEU A 302 -9.24 -19.59 16.65
C LEU A 302 -9.44 -18.81 15.35
N ASP A 303 -10.29 -17.79 15.33
CA ASP A 303 -10.43 -16.91 14.16
C ASP A 303 -9.15 -16.11 13.93
N LEU A 304 -8.60 -15.48 14.97
CA LEU A 304 -7.34 -14.73 14.88
C LEU A 304 -6.18 -15.63 14.44
N ARG A 305 -6.01 -16.79 15.09
CA ARG A 305 -4.94 -17.75 14.76
C ARG A 305 -5.06 -18.28 13.33
N SER A 306 -6.28 -18.60 12.89
CA SER A 306 -6.52 -19.05 11.51
C SER A 306 -6.23 -17.95 10.49
N TYR A 307 -6.56 -16.70 10.82
CA TYR A 307 -6.30 -15.56 9.95
C TYR A 307 -4.80 -15.29 9.79
N LEU A 308 -4.07 -15.15 10.90
CA LEU A 308 -2.61 -14.97 10.91
C LEU A 308 -1.92 -16.08 10.12
N PHE A 309 -2.30 -17.33 10.39
CA PHE A 309 -1.71 -18.47 9.70
C PHE A 309 -2.00 -18.48 8.21
N SER A 310 -3.22 -18.14 7.77
CA SER A 310 -3.55 -18.03 6.34
C SER A 310 -2.68 -17.00 5.63
N ARG A 311 -2.39 -15.87 6.30
CA ARG A 311 -1.52 -14.80 5.77
C ARG A 311 -0.06 -15.26 5.71
N GLN A 312 0.46 -15.87 6.76
CA GLN A 312 1.80 -16.48 6.77
C GLN A 312 1.95 -17.54 5.66
N CYS A 313 0.95 -18.41 5.47
CA CYS A 313 0.95 -19.41 4.41
C CYS A 313 1.04 -18.80 3.02
N THR A 314 0.24 -17.75 2.76
CA THR A 314 0.24 -17.04 1.49
C THR A 314 1.63 -16.47 1.18
N LEU A 315 2.26 -15.82 2.15
CA LEU A 315 3.60 -15.25 2.00
C LEU A 315 4.69 -16.31 1.85
N LEU A 316 4.62 -17.41 2.60
CA LEU A 316 5.54 -18.55 2.47
C LEU A 316 5.44 -19.22 1.10
N ILE A 317 4.25 -19.29 0.52
CA ILE A 317 4.05 -19.79 -0.85
C ILE A 317 4.72 -18.83 -1.86
N PHE A 318 4.56 -17.52 -1.70
CA PHE A 318 5.26 -16.54 -2.55
C PHE A 318 6.78 -16.61 -2.40
N LEU A 319 7.28 -16.91 -1.20
CA LEU A 319 8.69 -17.14 -0.93
C LEU A 319 9.21 -18.50 -1.41
N GLN A 320 8.34 -19.34 -1.99
CA GLN A 320 8.64 -20.72 -2.43
C GLN A 320 9.09 -21.63 -1.28
N ARG A 321 8.52 -21.46 -0.09
CA ARG A 321 8.80 -22.25 1.13
C ARG A 321 7.59 -23.02 1.66
N PRO A 322 6.91 -23.84 0.84
CA PRO A 322 5.70 -24.56 1.28
C PRO A 322 5.98 -25.58 2.41
N TRP A 323 7.23 -26.04 2.60
CA TRP A 323 7.57 -26.93 3.71
C TRP A 323 7.42 -26.24 5.08
N GLU A 324 7.73 -24.95 5.18
CA GLU A 324 7.55 -24.19 6.42
C GLU A 324 6.07 -24.12 6.83
N VAL A 325 5.15 -24.10 5.86
CA VAL A 325 3.71 -24.14 6.13
C VAL A 325 3.34 -25.41 6.89
N THR A 326 3.84 -26.57 6.47
CA THR A 326 3.55 -27.84 7.14
C THR A 326 4.13 -27.92 8.54
N GLN A 327 5.34 -27.40 8.75
CA GLN A 327 5.98 -27.35 10.06
C GLN A 327 5.20 -26.43 11.02
N ARG A 328 4.89 -25.20 10.58
CA ARG A 328 4.17 -24.21 11.38
C ARG A 328 2.72 -24.62 11.66
N ALA A 329 2.08 -25.39 10.77
CA ALA A 329 0.71 -25.88 10.99
C ALA A 329 0.60 -26.76 12.24
N LEU A 330 1.54 -27.70 12.43
CA LEU A 330 1.51 -28.60 13.59
C LEU A 330 1.74 -27.84 14.90
N GLU A 331 2.71 -26.94 14.90
CA GLU A 331 3.02 -26.07 16.04
C GLU A 331 1.82 -25.19 16.41
N LEU A 332 1.18 -24.57 15.43
CA LEU A 332 -0.03 -23.76 15.63
C LEU A 332 -1.15 -24.56 16.29
N LEU A 333 -1.43 -25.79 15.81
CA LEU A 333 -2.48 -26.63 16.37
C LEU A 333 -2.20 -26.98 17.84
N HIS A 334 -0.95 -27.31 18.17
CA HIS A 334 -0.56 -27.59 19.54
C HIS A 334 -0.72 -26.34 20.43
N ASN A 335 -0.23 -25.19 19.96
CA ASN A 335 -0.31 -23.92 20.68
C ASN A 335 -1.77 -23.50 20.92
N CYS A 336 -2.65 -23.65 19.92
CA CYS A 336 -4.07 -23.35 20.07
C CYS A 336 -4.71 -24.17 21.21
N VAL A 337 -4.37 -25.46 21.36
CA VAL A 337 -4.89 -26.28 22.47
C VAL A 337 -4.45 -25.75 23.82
N GLN A 338 -3.18 -25.35 23.95
CA GLN A 338 -2.66 -24.81 25.21
C GLN A 338 -3.26 -23.43 25.52
N GLU A 339 -3.36 -22.57 24.50
CA GLU A 339 -3.92 -21.22 24.65
C GLU A 339 -5.40 -21.24 25.02
N LEU A 340 -6.20 -22.11 24.42
CA LEU A 340 -7.60 -22.30 24.81
C LEU A 340 -7.73 -22.68 26.30
N ARG A 341 -6.80 -23.49 26.81
CA ARG A 341 -6.77 -23.86 28.24
C ARG A 341 -6.35 -22.68 29.11
N LEU A 342 -5.31 -21.94 28.72
CA LEU A 342 -4.84 -20.77 29.46
C LEU A 342 -5.89 -19.65 29.54
N LEU A 343 -6.68 -19.49 28.48
CA LEU A 343 -7.80 -18.54 28.44
C LEU A 343 -9.10 -19.08 29.06
N GLU A 344 -9.07 -20.30 29.61
CA GLU A 344 -10.22 -20.98 30.21
C GLU A 344 -11.44 -21.08 29.26
N VAL A 345 -11.19 -21.17 27.95
CA VAL A 345 -12.24 -21.18 26.94
C VAL A 345 -12.95 -22.52 26.93
N PRO A 346 -14.25 -22.59 27.25
CA PRO A 346 -14.99 -23.84 27.19
C PRO A 346 -15.12 -24.28 25.73
N CYS A 347 -14.45 -25.37 25.40
CA CYS A 347 -14.49 -25.97 24.07
C CYS A 347 -15.47 -27.13 24.06
N VAL A 348 -16.54 -27.03 23.28
CA VAL A 348 -17.45 -28.18 23.02
C VAL A 348 -16.77 -29.21 22.10
N PHE A 349 -15.61 -28.86 21.52
CA PHE A 349 -14.81 -29.68 20.61
C PHE A 349 -13.80 -30.58 21.35
N GLU A 350 -14.23 -31.42 22.30
CA GLU A 350 -13.35 -32.44 22.89
C GLU A 350 -12.79 -33.45 21.87
N TYR A 351 -13.31 -33.48 20.62
CA TYR A 351 -12.98 -34.50 19.62
C TYR A 351 -12.23 -34.02 18.36
N CYS A 352 -12.09 -32.71 18.09
CA CYS A 352 -11.52 -32.25 16.80
C CYS A 352 -10.12 -31.63 16.85
N ILE A 353 -9.64 -31.15 18.00
CA ILE A 353 -8.23 -30.67 18.14
C ILE A 353 -7.33 -31.74 18.79
N ALA A 354 -7.92 -32.87 19.20
CA ALA A 354 -7.17 -34.05 19.59
C ALA A 354 -6.62 -34.76 18.34
N VAL A 355 -5.50 -34.28 17.80
CA VAL A 355 -4.55 -35.19 17.19
C VAL A 355 -4.10 -36.11 18.32
N ARG A 356 -4.71 -37.31 18.42
CA ARG A 356 -4.24 -38.37 19.32
C ARG A 356 -2.80 -38.70 18.94
N LEU A 357 -1.84 -38.04 19.57
CA LEU A 357 -0.54 -38.66 19.81
C LEU A 357 -0.81 -39.76 20.84
N GLY A 358 -0.98 -40.99 20.35
CA GLY A 358 -1.13 -42.16 21.20
C GLY A 358 0.10 -42.33 22.10
N PRO A 359 -0.04 -43.02 23.24
CA PRO A 359 1.08 -43.29 24.13
C PRO A 359 1.94 -44.37 23.49
N ASN A 360 2.89 -43.97 22.63
CA ASN A 360 4.05 -44.75 22.20
C ASN A 360 4.92 -43.86 21.30
N PHE A 361 5.70 -42.99 21.94
CA PHE A 361 7.06 -42.64 21.51
C PHE A 361 7.90 -42.41 22.76
#